data_AF-A0A1G6V996-F1
#
_entry.id   AF-A0A1G6V996-F1
#
_cell.length_a   1.000
_cell.length_b   1.000
_cell.length_c   1.000
_cell.angle_alpha   90.00
_cell.angle_beta   90.00
_cell.angle_gamma   90.00
#
_symmetry.space_group_name_H-M   'P 1'
#
loop_
_entity.id
_entity.type
_entity.pdbx_description
1 polymer ?
#
loop_
_entity_poly.entity_id
_entity_poly.type
_entity_poly.pdbx_seq_one_letter_code
_entity_poly.pdbx_strand_id
1 'polypeptide(L)' 'MTHVIGRDLCAIDTFATACGVEEQEVRGWVQNGTLPSVKLGDQRFINVSRLQADLLSGKDAFDAGDYDHD' A
#
# COMPACT_ATOMS: atom_id res chain seq x y z
N MET A 1 22.16 0.89 -8.66
CA MET A 1 21.76 2.14 -7.98
C MET A 1 20.43 2.56 -8.57
N THR A 2 19.33 2.01 -8.06
CA THR A 2 18.01 2.23 -8.66
C THR A 2 17.47 3.53 -8.08
N HIS A 3 17.57 4.61 -8.86
CA HIS A 3 16.87 5.85 -8.60
C HIS A 3 15.36 5.56 -8.70
N VAL A 4 14.69 5.43 -7.55
CA VAL A 4 13.22 5.44 -7.47
C VAL A 4 12.74 6.88 -7.55
N ILE A 5 12.80 7.47 -8.75
CA ILE A 5 12.17 8.75 -9.03
C ILE A 5 10.98 8.46 -9.94
N GLY A 6 9.79 8.36 -9.35
CA GLY A 6 8.54 8.65 -10.08
C GLY A 6 7.43 7.60 -10.19
N ARG A 7 7.41 6.50 -9.42
CA ARG A 7 6.21 5.64 -9.31
C ARG A 7 6.05 5.08 -7.90
N ASP A 8 5.56 5.94 -7.03
CA ASP A 8 5.22 5.69 -5.62
C ASP A 8 3.99 4.78 -5.42
N LEU A 9 3.41 4.30 -6.53
CA LEU A 9 2.21 3.47 -6.56
C LEU A 9 2.53 2.06 -7.07
N CYS A 10 2.09 1.05 -6.33
CA CYS A 10 2.23 -0.35 -6.68
C CYS A 10 0.86 -0.98 -6.93
N ALA A 11 0.78 -1.86 -7.93
CA ALA A 11 -0.42 -2.66 -8.16
C ALA A 11 -0.57 -3.71 -7.05
N ILE A 12 -1.82 -4.07 -6.74
CA ILE A 12 -2.13 -5.02 -5.67
C ILE A 12 -1.50 -6.39 -5.95
N ASP A 13 -1.53 -6.88 -7.19
CA ASP A 13 -0.93 -8.16 -7.58
C ASP A 13 0.58 -8.17 -7.37
N THR A 14 1.24 -7.05 -7.69
CA THR A 14 2.69 -6.92 -7.61
C THR A 14 3.12 -6.85 -6.16
N PHE A 15 2.37 -6.13 -5.32
CA PHE A 15 2.60 -6.10 -3.87
C PHE A 15 2.36 -7.47 -3.22
N ALA A 16 1.27 -8.15 -3.59
CA ALA A 16 0.97 -9.50 -3.11
C ALA A 16 2.11 -10.48 -3.44
N THR A 17 2.57 -10.45 -4.69
CA THR A 17 3.71 -11.26 -5.14
C THR A 17 5.00 -10.92 -4.39
N ALA A 18 5.29 -9.63 -4.18
CA ALA A 18 6.49 -9.18 -3.48
C ALA A 18 6.48 -9.57 -1.99
N CYS A 19 5.31 -9.55 -1.35
CA CYS A 19 5.14 -9.93 0.05
C CYS A 19 4.91 -11.44 0.26
N GLY A 20 4.69 -12.21 -0.81
CA GLY A 20 4.40 -13.64 -0.71
C GLY A 20 3.03 -13.94 -0.09
N VAL A 21 2.07 -13.03 -0.26
CA VAL A 21 0.71 -13.12 0.29
C VAL A 21 -0.31 -13.22 -0.84
N GLU A 22 -1.53 -13.67 -0.54
CA GLU A 22 -2.59 -13.74 -1.55
C GLU A 22 -3.13 -12.35 -1.91
N GLU A 23 -3.44 -12.14 -3.19
CA GLU A 23 -3.98 -10.85 -3.67
C GLU A 23 -5.28 -10.48 -2.93
N GLN A 24 -6.13 -11.45 -2.61
CA GLN A 24 -7.37 -11.22 -1.86
C GLN A 24 -7.12 -10.66 -0.46
N GLU A 25 -6.04 -11.10 0.20
CA GLU A 25 -5.66 -10.64 1.53
C GLU A 25 -5.24 -9.16 1.48
N VAL A 26 -4.39 -8.82 0.49
CA VAL A 26 -3.97 -7.43 0.23
C VAL A 26 -5.16 -6.55 -0.14
N ARG A 27 -6.10 -7.06 -0.96
CA ARG A 27 -7.35 -6.35 -1.27
C ARG A 27 -8.18 -6.08 0.00
N GLY A 28 -8.19 -7.01 0.95
CA GLY A 28 -8.85 -6.86 2.23
C GLY A 28 -8.23 -5.71 3.05
N TRP A 29 -6.90 -5.68 3.15
CA TRP A 29 -6.18 -4.61 3.86
C TRP A 29 -6.41 -3.25 3.22
N VAL A 30 -6.40 -3.19 1.89
CA VAL A 30 -6.65 -1.95 1.15
C VAL A 30 -8.11 -1.49 1.29
N GLN A 31 -9.08 -2.40 1.38
CA GLN A 31 -10.49 -2.07 1.57
C GLN A 31 -10.80 -1.61 2.99
N ASN A 32 -10.15 -2.21 3.98
CA ASN A 32 -10.36 -1.91 5.39
C ASN A 32 -9.47 -0.76 5.89
N GLY A 33 -8.78 -0.05 5.00
CA GLY A 33 -7.90 1.07 5.36
C GLY A 33 -6.64 0.65 6.14
N THR A 34 -6.25 -0.62 6.11
CA THR A 34 -5.01 -1.11 6.72
C THR A 34 -3.77 -0.76 5.90
N LEU A 35 -3.89 -0.75 4.56
CA LEU A 35 -2.82 -0.31 3.68
C LEU A 35 -3.15 1.04 3.03
N PRO A 36 -2.17 1.95 2.93
CA PRO A 36 -2.36 3.22 2.25
C PRO A 36 -2.60 2.94 0.77
N SER A 37 -3.68 3.50 0.23
CA SER A 37 -4.07 3.27 -1.16
C SER A 37 -4.64 4.52 -1.80
N VAL A 38 -4.54 4.58 -3.12
CA VAL A 38 -5.12 5.66 -3.92
C VAL A 38 -5.96 5.06 -5.04
N LYS A 39 -7.11 5.67 -5.30
CA LYS A 39 -7.96 5.31 -6.43
C LYS A 39 -7.57 6.16 -7.63
N LEU A 40 -7.12 5.51 -8.71
CA LEU A 40 -6.76 6.16 -9.97
C LEU A 40 -7.65 5.57 -11.08
N GLY A 41 -8.70 6.33 -11.44
CA GLY A 41 -9.78 5.83 -12.29
C GLY A 41 -10.56 4.71 -11.60
N ASP A 42 -10.72 3.58 -12.28
CA ASP A 42 -11.40 2.38 -11.76
C ASP A 42 -10.47 1.44 -11.00
N GLN A 43 -9.15 1.70 -10.99
CA GLN A 43 -8.18 0.87 -10.32
C GLN A 43 -7.71 1.50 -9.01
N ARG A 44 -7.42 0.65 -8.02
CA ARG A 44 -6.83 1.06 -6.75
C ARG A 44 -5.40 0.57 -6.67
N PHE A 45 -4.50 1.46 -6.31
CA PHE A 45 -3.08 1.20 -6.18
C PHE A 45 -2.64 1.42 -4.74
N ILE A 46 -1.64 0.68 -4.30
CA ILE A 46 -1.05 0.82 -2.98
C ILE A 46 -0.05 1.97 -3.03
N ASN A 47 -0.18 2.93 -2.12
CA ASN A 47 0.73 4.05 -2.00
C ASN A 47 1.96 3.60 -1.18
N VAL A 48 2.95 3.07 -1.88
CA VAL A 48 4.16 2.51 -1.28
C VAL A 48 4.99 3.59 -0.61
N SER A 49 4.93 4.82 -1.08
CA SER A 49 5.74 5.90 -0.49
C SER A 49 5.16 6.40 0.82
N ARG A 50 3.84 6.41 0.98
CA ARG A 50 3.22 6.63 2.29
C ARG A 50 3.57 5.49 3.25
N LEU A 51 3.45 4.23 2.80
CA LEU A 51 3.85 3.07 3.60
C LEU A 51 5.31 3.16 4.03
N GLN A 52 6.21 3.52 3.10
CA GLN A 52 7.63 3.70 3.37
C GLN A 52 7.88 4.84 4.35
N ALA A 53 7.18 5.98 4.21
CA ALA A 53 7.30 7.11 5.12
C ALA A 53 6.86 6.75 6.55
N ASP A 54 5.75 6.02 6.71
CA ASP A 54 5.27 5.55 8.01
C ASP A 54 6.29 4.57 8.65
N LEU A 55 6.81 3.61 7.87
CA LEU A 55 7.85 2.69 8.33
C LEU A 55 9.12 3.46 8.78
N LEU A 56 9.54 4.46 8.02
CA LEU A 56 10.69 5.31 8.36
C LEU A 56 10.41 6.21 9.56
N SER A 57 9.15 6.58 9.81
CA SER A 57 8.72 7.30 11.00
C SER A 57 8.71 6.42 12.26
N GLY A 58 8.93 5.11 12.12
CA GLY A 58 8.94 4.15 13.23
C GLY A 58 7.59 3.51 13.52
N LYS A 59 6.63 3.59 12.59
CA LYS A 59 5.36 2.87 12.70
C LYS A 59 5.58 1.38 12.48
N ASP A 60 5.21 0.57 13.48
CA ASP A 60 5.35 -0.88 13.44
C ASP A 60 4.02 -1.64 13.28
N ALA A 61 2.89 -0.97 13.48
CA ALA A 61 1.55 -1.52 13.33
C ALA A 61 0.72 -0.75 12.30
N PHE A 62 0.04 -1.50 11.44
CA PHE A 62 -0.91 -0.98 10.46
C PHE A 62 -2.25 -1.65 10.75
N ASP A 63 -3.18 -0.89 11.33
CA ASP A 63 -4.49 -1.39 11.76
C ASP A 63 -5.59 -1.02 10.76
N ALA A 64 -6.71 -1.72 10.85
CA ALA A 64 -7.93 -1.35 10.12
C ALA A 64 -8.34 0.10 10.42
N GLY A 65 -8.61 0.87 9.37
CA GLY A 65 -9.05 2.27 9.47
C GLY A 65 -7.91 3.30 9.49
N ASP A 66 -6.65 2.88 9.57
CA ASP A 66 -5.50 3.78 9.66
C ASP A 66 -5.37 4.72 8.44
N TYR A 67 -5.83 4.26 7.28
CA TYR A 67 -5.81 4.97 6.00
C TYR A 67 -7.20 5.18 5.38
N ASP A 68 -8.28 5.08 6.16
CA ASP A 68 -9.66 5.30 5.67
C ASP A 68 -9.99 6.79 5.46
N HIS A 69 -9.16 7.68 6.01
CA HIS A 69 -9.41 9.12 6.10
C HIS A 69 -8.79 9.98 4.99
N ASP A 70 -8.24 9.38 3.93
CA ASP A 70 -7.50 10.06 2.85
C ASP A 70 -8.18 9.99 1.48
#